data_AF-A0A812IMW1-F1
#
_entry.id   AF-A0A812IMW1-F1
#
_cell.length_a   1.000
_cell.length_b   1.000
_cell.length_c   1.000
_cell.angle_alpha   90.00
_cell.angle_beta   90.00
_cell.angle_gamma   90.00
#
_symmetry.space_group_name_H-M   'P 1'
#
loop_
_entity.id
_entity.type
_entity.pdbx_description
1 polymer ?
#
loop_
_entity_poly.entity_id
_entity_poly.type
_entity_poly.pdbx_seq_one_letter_code
_entity_poly.pdbx_strand_id
1 'polypeptide(L)'
;MRVCHGLAGEAVDVEDAEYRKPLDLVRQLARERWHLLSEDLIVLTCGGGTLSDHSRSEDVSGDVFFFLQKCLESEVDVVPARLDPADPTLAAFGGGEELDEVVGQRCVDVIDPAFEAFRGNIAEARARIAESRPVAALALRCEERVAVQRLAARAVLDNLTSHRSACSRSMSLLAQKSSRVQTKLSDSLDKVEVSMKALESVGLHAALQTQGRTTLADVMPRERIRRFTEALEAERAQLIQRLEKLQRQDGQLQALCDQVAERVEQLILEDSVGVEAKAILEEQGRAQREFLPELRALVPSAGAAPSTVLEDEKRSALVLDSVKTACANVRSSLDQLQSCWDRQHQTFVQRLREVAYVQSKVRYVERQAALLEEEVNAQSNNSQQLNRLQKMPRAYNSTLREVALRRQFRARYLAQCEKALTTLSRMVEVENSRRRAFLQRYSCYLPTDFVQGLGTLAPLATLEVPDFDSQLPEIDVASVEGQSGQALEASGPPAAASASSSLSVNASSGAVGTTSEPPAESKAVAKDPPETEEAASTKEDDAAASSQSRIAELEACNKALQEQLASLQQEQATRAAPEAENFQT
;
A
#
# COMPACT_ATOMS: atom_id res chain seq x y z
N MET A 1 19.67 -21.22 2.31
CA MET A 1 18.35 -20.92 1.69
C MET A 1 18.10 -21.86 0.51
N ARG A 2 16.85 -22.19 0.14
CA ARG A 2 16.56 -22.99 -1.08
C ARG A 2 15.87 -22.14 -2.15
N VAL A 3 16.36 -22.20 -3.39
CA VAL A 3 15.78 -21.50 -4.55
C VAL A 3 15.12 -22.51 -5.48
N CYS A 4 13.81 -22.34 -5.70
CA CYS A 4 12.94 -23.26 -6.42
C CYS A 4 12.40 -22.62 -7.70
N HIS A 5 12.63 -23.26 -8.85
CA HIS A 5 11.96 -22.90 -10.09
C HIS A 5 10.55 -23.51 -10.08
N GLY A 6 9.53 -22.69 -9.81
CA GLY A 6 8.16 -23.16 -9.56
C GLY A 6 7.54 -23.95 -10.73
N LEU A 7 7.76 -23.52 -11.97
CA LEU A 7 7.26 -24.20 -13.18
C LEU A 7 7.99 -25.52 -13.47
N ALA A 8 9.32 -25.50 -13.43
CA ALA A 8 10.15 -26.66 -13.75
C ALA A 8 10.11 -27.75 -12.66
N GLY A 9 9.78 -27.39 -11.41
CA GLY A 9 9.83 -28.28 -10.25
C GLY A 9 11.27 -28.53 -9.76
N GLU A 10 12.23 -27.68 -10.11
CA GLU A 10 13.64 -27.88 -9.75
C GLU A 10 14.05 -26.99 -8.58
N ALA A 11 14.91 -27.49 -7.71
CA ALA A 11 15.39 -26.77 -6.53
C ALA A 11 16.94 -26.72 -6.47
N VAL A 12 17.45 -25.68 -5.82
CA VAL A 12 18.87 -25.46 -5.56
C VAL A 12 19.03 -25.06 -4.11
N ASP A 13 19.76 -25.88 -3.35
CA ASP A 13 20.21 -25.48 -2.03
C ASP A 13 21.37 -24.48 -2.18
N VAL A 14 21.21 -23.31 -1.60
CA VAL A 14 22.20 -22.24 -1.56
C VAL A 14 22.71 -22.13 -0.13
N GLU A 15 24.00 -22.40 0.05
CA GLU A 15 24.70 -22.17 1.32
C GLU A 15 24.66 -20.69 1.71
N ASP A 16 24.81 -20.40 3.00
CA ASP A 16 24.67 -19.04 3.56
C ASP A 16 25.89 -18.16 3.23
N ALA A 17 26.02 -17.77 1.96
CA ALA A 17 26.99 -16.79 1.48
C ALA A 17 26.46 -15.35 1.64
N GLU A 18 27.38 -14.38 1.73
CA GLU A 18 27.14 -12.96 2.04
C GLU A 18 26.41 -12.15 0.93
N TYR A 19 25.28 -12.66 0.41
CA TYR A 19 24.48 -11.94 -0.56
C TYR A 19 23.74 -10.77 0.09
N ARG A 20 24.15 -9.54 -0.26
CA ARG A 20 23.53 -8.31 0.26
C ARG A 20 22.03 -8.16 -0.10
N LYS A 21 21.54 -8.89 -1.10
CA LYS A 21 20.17 -8.84 -1.61
C LYS A 21 19.72 -10.23 -2.10
N PRO A 22 18.74 -10.88 -1.45
CA PRO A 22 18.27 -12.21 -1.85
C PRO A 22 17.67 -12.25 -3.26
N LEU A 23 17.06 -11.15 -3.73
CA LEU A 23 16.47 -11.09 -5.07
C LEU A 23 17.52 -11.12 -6.18
N ASP A 24 18.69 -10.51 -5.98
CA ASP A 24 19.77 -10.52 -6.96
C ASP A 24 20.43 -11.90 -7.06
N LEU A 25 20.51 -12.65 -5.96
CA LEU A 25 20.88 -14.06 -5.94
C LEU A 25 19.90 -14.92 -6.76
N VAL A 26 18.59 -14.76 -6.56
CA VAL A 26 17.56 -15.50 -7.33
C VAL A 26 17.68 -15.19 -8.83
N ARG A 27 17.87 -13.90 -9.19
CA ARG A 27 18.11 -13.45 -10.57
C ARG A 27 19.40 -14.05 -11.17
N GLN A 28 20.47 -14.13 -10.38
CA GLN A 28 21.74 -14.75 -10.78
C GLN A 28 21.56 -16.24 -11.06
N LEU A 29 20.97 -17.00 -10.13
CA LEU A 29 20.73 -18.43 -10.29
C LEU A 29 19.77 -18.74 -11.47
N ALA A 30 18.72 -17.94 -11.64
CA ALA A 30 17.82 -18.01 -12.80
C ALA A 30 18.56 -17.91 -14.14
N ARG A 31 19.58 -17.04 -14.23
CA ARG A 31 20.42 -16.86 -15.41
C ARG A 31 21.47 -17.96 -15.58
N GLU A 32 22.15 -18.34 -14.51
CA GLU A 32 23.27 -19.29 -14.56
C GLU A 32 22.80 -20.73 -14.81
N ARG A 33 21.74 -21.17 -14.13
CA ARG A 33 21.28 -22.56 -14.15
C ARG A 33 20.15 -22.83 -15.15
N TRP A 34 19.29 -21.85 -15.42
CA TRP A 34 18.14 -22.00 -16.31
C TRP A 34 18.15 -21.06 -17.52
N HIS A 35 19.21 -20.27 -17.70
CA HIS A 35 19.40 -19.35 -18.83
C HIS A 35 18.27 -18.31 -19.02
N LEU A 36 17.59 -17.95 -17.94
CA LEU A 36 16.46 -17.04 -17.96
C LEU A 36 16.91 -15.57 -17.90
N LEU A 37 16.11 -14.69 -18.53
CA LEU A 37 16.27 -13.25 -18.40
C LEU A 37 15.70 -12.76 -17.07
N SER A 38 16.41 -11.82 -16.45
CA SER A 38 16.21 -11.40 -15.06
C SER A 38 15.00 -10.50 -14.82
N GLU A 39 14.39 -9.96 -15.88
CA GLU A 39 13.38 -8.88 -15.78
C GLU A 39 11.95 -9.42 -15.63
N ASP A 40 11.69 -10.66 -16.07
CA ASP A 40 10.35 -11.27 -16.08
C ASP A 40 10.07 -12.21 -14.89
N LEU A 41 10.75 -12.02 -13.76
CA LEU A 41 10.70 -12.95 -12.61
C LEU A 41 9.73 -12.47 -11.52
N ILE A 42 8.70 -13.28 -11.25
CA ILE A 42 7.85 -13.18 -10.06
C ILE A 42 8.48 -14.05 -8.97
N VAL A 43 8.79 -13.48 -7.80
CA VAL A 43 9.47 -14.18 -6.71
C VAL A 43 8.64 -14.16 -5.43
N LEU A 44 8.33 -15.34 -4.91
CA LEU A 44 7.53 -15.57 -3.70
C LEU A 44 8.35 -16.33 -2.64
N THR A 45 8.18 -16.00 -1.37
CA THR A 45 8.68 -16.81 -0.24
C THR A 45 7.68 -17.90 0.14
N CYS A 46 8.11 -18.92 0.88
CA CYS A 46 7.25 -20.02 1.34
C CYS A 46 6.04 -19.57 2.19
N GLY A 47 6.11 -18.39 2.83
CA GLY A 47 4.98 -17.77 3.54
C GLY A 47 4.06 -16.91 2.67
N GLY A 48 4.22 -16.96 1.34
CA GLY A 48 3.45 -16.15 0.40
C GLY A 48 3.84 -14.66 0.38
N GLY A 49 5.02 -14.29 0.88
CA GLY A 49 5.53 -12.92 0.75
C GLY A 49 6.10 -12.68 -0.65
N THR A 50 5.85 -11.51 -1.25
CA THR A 50 6.56 -11.10 -2.48
C THR A 50 7.93 -10.53 -2.15
N LEU A 51 8.98 -11.00 -2.84
CA LEU A 51 10.33 -10.48 -2.66
C LEU A 51 10.53 -9.23 -3.52
N SER A 52 11.10 -8.17 -2.94
CA SER A 52 11.31 -6.86 -3.59
C SER A 52 12.77 -6.42 -3.53
N ASP A 53 13.15 -5.40 -4.32
CA ASP A 53 14.50 -4.81 -4.28
C ASP A 53 14.87 -4.15 -2.93
N HIS A 54 13.90 -4.04 -2.01
CA HIS A 54 14.04 -3.49 -0.65
C HIS A 54 14.03 -4.57 0.45
N SER A 55 13.74 -5.83 0.12
CA SER A 55 13.70 -6.93 1.08
C SER A 55 15.11 -7.26 1.61
N ARG A 56 15.26 -7.39 2.92
CA ARG A 56 16.53 -7.72 3.58
C ARG A 56 16.74 -9.23 3.62
N SER A 57 17.98 -9.67 3.81
CA SER A 57 18.28 -11.10 3.97
C SER A 57 17.62 -11.72 5.21
N GLU A 58 17.39 -10.93 6.25
CA GLU A 58 16.71 -11.36 7.49
C GLU A 58 15.21 -11.63 7.27
N ASP A 59 14.60 -11.03 6.25
CA ASP A 59 13.18 -11.20 5.92
C ASP A 59 12.88 -12.52 5.18
N VAL A 60 13.94 -13.23 4.73
CA VAL A 60 13.83 -14.42 3.86
C VAL A 60 14.26 -15.67 4.62
N SER A 61 13.30 -16.32 5.27
CA SER A 61 13.47 -17.66 5.82
C SER A 61 12.78 -18.71 4.95
N GLY A 62 13.41 -19.88 4.79
CA GLY A 62 12.85 -21.02 4.06
C GLY A 62 13.10 -21.02 2.54
N ASP A 63 12.12 -21.52 1.80
CA ASP A 63 12.17 -21.71 0.35
C ASP A 63 11.71 -20.46 -0.39
N VAL A 64 12.39 -20.15 -1.51
CA VAL A 64 12.07 -19.04 -2.41
C VAL A 64 11.70 -19.59 -3.78
N PHE A 65 10.47 -19.33 -4.22
CA PHE A 65 9.90 -19.80 -5.48
C PHE A 65 9.94 -18.68 -6.52
N PHE A 66 10.45 -18.95 -7.71
CA PHE A 66 10.35 -18.03 -8.84
C PHE A 66 9.55 -18.59 -10.01
N PHE A 67 8.86 -17.70 -10.70
CA PHE A 67 8.00 -17.97 -11.85
C PHE A 67 8.30 -16.96 -12.96
N LEU A 68 8.20 -17.40 -14.21
CA LEU A 68 8.30 -16.51 -15.38
C LEU A 68 6.94 -15.85 -15.62
N GLN A 69 6.88 -14.52 -15.59
CA GLN A 69 5.65 -13.77 -15.84
C GLN A 69 5.03 -14.13 -17.20
N LYS A 70 5.85 -14.23 -18.25
CA LYS A 70 5.47 -14.61 -19.62
C LYS A 70 4.78 -15.98 -19.71
N CYS A 71 5.06 -16.92 -18.80
CA CYS A 71 4.38 -18.22 -18.76
C CYS A 71 2.98 -18.14 -18.11
N LEU A 72 2.73 -17.11 -17.31
CA LEU A 72 1.43 -16.82 -16.70
C LEU A 72 0.55 -15.93 -17.60
N GLU A 73 1.13 -15.34 -18.64
CA GLU A 73 0.41 -14.65 -19.71
C GLU A 73 -0.24 -15.69 -20.65
N SER A 74 -1.46 -15.40 -21.13
CA SER A 74 -2.36 -16.42 -21.69
C SER A 74 -1.98 -16.96 -23.08
N GLU A 75 -0.96 -16.38 -23.71
CA GLU A 75 -0.64 -16.61 -25.14
C GLU A 75 0.52 -17.60 -25.36
N VAL A 76 1.20 -18.05 -24.30
CA VAL A 76 2.36 -18.95 -24.40
C VAL A 76 1.98 -20.38 -24.05
N ASP A 77 2.12 -21.32 -24.98
CA ASP A 77 2.10 -22.74 -24.67
C ASP A 77 3.37 -23.12 -23.90
N VAL A 78 3.20 -23.41 -22.60
CA VAL A 78 4.28 -23.94 -21.76
C VAL A 78 4.41 -25.43 -22.08
N VAL A 79 5.32 -25.77 -22.99
CA VAL A 79 5.64 -27.16 -23.31
C VAL A 79 6.25 -27.81 -22.05
N PRO A 80 5.64 -28.85 -21.47
CA PRO A 80 6.24 -29.56 -20.36
C PRO A 80 7.59 -30.15 -20.79
N ALA A 81 8.60 -30.05 -19.92
CA ALA A 81 9.88 -30.71 -20.17
C ALA A 81 9.64 -32.22 -20.29
N ARG A 82 9.81 -32.76 -21.50
CA ARG A 82 9.69 -34.19 -21.78
C ARG A 82 10.60 -34.99 -20.85
N LEU A 83 10.09 -36.11 -20.36
CA LEU A 83 10.86 -37.04 -19.56
C LEU A 83 11.74 -37.86 -20.50
N ASP A 84 13.00 -37.45 -20.67
CA ASP A 84 13.96 -38.18 -21.49
C ASP A 84 14.74 -39.19 -20.63
N PRO A 85 14.57 -40.52 -20.82
CA PRO A 85 15.35 -41.52 -20.11
C PRO A 85 16.83 -41.54 -20.51
N ALA A 86 17.23 -40.81 -21.57
CA ALA A 86 18.62 -40.61 -21.96
C ALA A 86 19.27 -39.34 -21.35
N ASP A 87 18.58 -38.61 -20.46
CA ASP A 87 19.16 -37.45 -19.77
C ASP A 87 20.43 -37.87 -18.99
N PRO A 88 21.62 -37.33 -19.33
CA PRO A 88 22.88 -37.75 -18.72
C PRO A 88 22.97 -37.44 -17.21
N THR A 89 22.12 -36.55 -16.69
CA THR A 89 22.04 -36.28 -15.24
C THR A 89 21.47 -37.47 -14.45
N LEU A 90 20.69 -38.35 -15.08
CA LEU A 90 20.14 -39.55 -14.43
C LEU A 90 21.22 -40.61 -14.15
N ALA A 91 22.34 -40.62 -14.90
CA ALA A 91 23.42 -41.59 -14.72
C ALA A 91 24.13 -41.46 -13.36
N ALA A 92 24.16 -40.25 -12.78
CA ALA A 92 24.85 -39.97 -11.51
C ALA A 92 24.15 -40.57 -10.28
N PHE A 93 22.85 -40.85 -10.35
CA PHE A 93 22.06 -41.38 -9.22
C PHE A 93 22.14 -42.93 -9.08
N GLY A 94 22.83 -43.60 -10.00
CA GLY A 94 22.95 -45.06 -10.03
C GLY A 94 24.03 -45.65 -9.12
N GLY A 95 24.02 -45.35 -7.81
CA GLY A 95 24.96 -45.86 -6.81
C GLY A 95 24.86 -47.38 -6.54
N GLY A 96 25.10 -48.20 -7.57
CA GLY A 96 24.87 -49.65 -7.56
C GLY A 96 26.11 -50.53 -7.67
N GLU A 97 27.32 -49.96 -7.60
CA GLU A 97 28.58 -50.72 -7.82
C GLU A 97 29.01 -51.59 -6.62
N GLU A 98 28.62 -51.25 -5.38
CA GLU A 98 29.03 -52.00 -4.17
C GLU A 98 28.52 -53.46 -4.10
N LEU A 99 27.57 -53.85 -4.95
CA LEU A 99 27.04 -55.23 -5.01
C LEU A 99 27.66 -56.11 -6.12
N ASP A 100 28.60 -55.59 -6.91
CA ASP A 100 29.19 -56.35 -8.02
C ASP A 100 30.50 -57.10 -7.66
N GLU A 101 31.33 -56.61 -6.74
CA GLU A 101 32.60 -57.28 -6.37
C GLU A 101 32.40 -58.65 -5.69
N VAL A 102 31.39 -58.78 -4.82
CA VAL A 102 31.24 -59.96 -3.92
C VAL A 102 30.93 -61.26 -4.68
N VAL A 103 30.41 -61.19 -5.92
CA VAL A 103 30.06 -62.38 -6.72
C VAL A 103 31.23 -62.85 -7.60
N GLY A 104 32.19 -61.98 -7.93
CA GLY A 104 33.36 -62.36 -8.73
C GLY A 104 34.30 -63.34 -8.04
N GLN A 105 34.28 -63.39 -6.70
CA GLN A 105 35.29 -64.08 -5.88
C GLN A 105 34.98 -65.54 -5.51
N ARG A 106 33.94 -66.16 -6.07
CA ARG A 106 33.59 -67.58 -5.81
C ARG A 106 33.59 -68.52 -7.02
N CYS A 107 33.81 -68.02 -8.25
CA CYS A 107 33.63 -68.80 -9.48
C CYS A 107 34.80 -68.66 -10.48
N VAL A 108 35.99 -69.04 -10.04
CA VAL A 108 37.24 -69.16 -10.82
C VAL A 108 37.83 -70.49 -10.32
N ASP A 109 37.92 -71.61 -11.07
CA ASP A 109 38.54 -71.79 -12.39
C ASP A 109 37.95 -72.95 -13.26
N VAL A 110 36.73 -73.46 -12.99
CA VAL A 110 36.13 -74.55 -13.81
C VAL A 110 35.00 -74.05 -14.70
N ILE A 111 35.29 -73.92 -16.00
CA ILE A 111 34.30 -73.68 -17.06
C ILE A 111 33.64 -75.01 -17.40
N ASP A 112 32.68 -75.43 -16.57
CA ASP A 112 31.76 -76.50 -16.91
C ASP A 112 30.64 -75.94 -17.82
N PRO A 113 30.46 -76.45 -19.06
CA PRO A 113 29.42 -76.01 -19.99
C PRO A 113 28.01 -76.12 -19.43
N ALA A 114 27.75 -77.05 -18.49
CA ALA A 114 26.43 -77.21 -17.86
C ALA A 114 25.98 -75.97 -17.05
N PHE A 115 26.91 -75.07 -16.71
CA PHE A 115 26.63 -73.85 -15.96
C PHE A 115 26.60 -72.58 -16.83
N GLU A 116 26.87 -72.67 -18.13
CA GLU A 116 26.82 -71.51 -19.04
C GLU A 116 25.41 -70.93 -19.16
N ALA A 117 24.37 -71.78 -19.18
CA ALA A 117 22.97 -71.36 -19.22
C ALA A 117 22.60 -70.46 -18.01
N PHE A 118 22.96 -70.87 -16.79
CA PHE A 118 22.72 -70.09 -15.57
C PHE A 118 23.49 -68.75 -15.58
N ARG A 119 24.75 -68.76 -16.02
CA ARG A 119 25.56 -67.53 -16.16
C ARG A 119 24.93 -66.58 -17.18
N GLY A 120 24.48 -67.11 -18.31
CA GLY A 120 23.74 -66.37 -19.34
C GLY A 120 22.45 -65.76 -18.81
N ASN A 121 21.64 -66.53 -18.08
CA ASN A 121 20.39 -66.08 -17.48
C ASN A 121 20.61 -64.96 -16.45
N ILE A 122 21.63 -65.09 -15.59
CA ILE A 122 22.00 -64.03 -14.62
C ILE A 122 22.54 -62.79 -15.34
N ALA A 123 23.33 -62.94 -16.40
CA ALA A 123 23.84 -61.83 -17.19
C ALA A 123 22.72 -61.09 -17.93
N GLU A 124 21.77 -61.80 -18.56
CA GLU A 124 20.61 -61.17 -19.20
C GLU A 124 19.72 -60.47 -18.15
N ALA A 125 19.44 -61.11 -17.01
CA ALA A 125 18.66 -60.47 -15.93
C ALA A 125 19.30 -59.17 -15.44
N ARG A 126 20.63 -59.17 -15.23
CA ARG A 126 21.39 -57.95 -14.89
C ARG A 126 21.26 -56.88 -15.98
N ALA A 127 21.38 -57.26 -17.26
CA ALA A 127 21.21 -56.33 -18.38
C ALA A 127 19.80 -55.72 -18.42
N ARG A 128 18.73 -56.53 -18.23
CA ARG A 128 17.35 -56.02 -18.18
C ARG A 128 17.10 -55.04 -17.03
N ILE A 129 17.66 -55.31 -15.85
CA ILE A 129 17.57 -54.44 -14.67
C ILE A 129 18.39 -53.15 -14.87
N ALA A 130 19.53 -53.23 -15.56
CA ALA A 130 20.30 -52.04 -15.95
C ALA A 130 19.54 -51.19 -16.99
N GLU A 131 18.91 -51.82 -17.99
CA GLU A 131 18.06 -51.15 -18.99
C GLU A 131 16.81 -50.47 -18.38
N SER A 132 16.28 -50.95 -17.24
CA SER A 132 15.10 -50.35 -16.58
C SER A 132 15.45 -49.30 -15.52
N ARG A 133 16.70 -49.26 -15.04
CA ARG A 133 17.17 -48.30 -14.02
C ARG A 133 16.95 -46.82 -14.38
N PRO A 134 17.16 -46.34 -15.63
CA PRO A 134 16.91 -44.94 -15.97
C PRO A 134 15.44 -44.52 -15.80
N VAL A 135 14.50 -45.44 -16.07
CA VAL A 135 13.04 -45.19 -15.90
C VAL A 135 12.68 -45.04 -14.42
N ALA A 136 13.30 -45.83 -13.54
CA ALA A 136 13.12 -45.69 -12.09
C ALA A 136 13.77 -44.41 -11.53
N ALA A 137 14.96 -44.02 -12.02
CA ALA A 137 15.59 -42.75 -11.64
C ALA A 137 14.75 -41.53 -12.10
N LEU A 138 14.19 -41.61 -13.29
CA LEU A 138 13.23 -40.63 -13.82
C LEU A 138 11.96 -40.55 -12.97
N ALA A 139 11.40 -41.68 -12.53
CA ALA A 139 10.23 -41.73 -11.65
C ALA A 139 10.46 -41.01 -10.32
N LEU A 140 11.62 -41.24 -9.66
CA LEU A 140 12.03 -40.49 -8.47
C LEU A 140 12.11 -38.98 -8.74
N ARG A 141 12.77 -38.57 -9.81
CA ARG A 141 12.89 -37.15 -10.19
C ARG A 141 11.52 -36.52 -10.50
N CYS A 142 10.54 -37.28 -11.01
CA CYS A 142 9.16 -36.81 -11.18
C CYS A 142 8.48 -36.54 -9.84
N GLU A 143 8.62 -37.44 -8.86
CA GLU A 143 8.08 -37.25 -7.51
C GLU A 143 8.69 -36.02 -6.81
N GLU A 144 10.02 -35.85 -6.90
CA GLU A 144 10.72 -34.65 -6.41
C GLU A 144 10.20 -33.36 -7.08
N ARG A 145 10.04 -33.37 -8.40
CA ARG A 145 9.54 -32.19 -9.15
C ARG A 145 8.11 -31.83 -8.79
N VAL A 146 7.24 -32.83 -8.60
CA VAL A 146 5.87 -32.60 -8.12
C VAL A 146 5.87 -32.09 -6.68
N ALA A 147 6.77 -32.57 -5.80
CA ALA A 147 6.92 -32.03 -4.46
C ALA A 147 7.29 -30.53 -4.46
N VAL A 148 8.22 -30.11 -5.32
CA VAL A 148 8.56 -28.68 -5.51
C VAL A 148 7.37 -27.89 -6.07
N GLN A 149 6.61 -28.44 -7.03
CA GLN A 149 5.39 -27.79 -7.55
C GLN A 149 4.30 -27.64 -6.47
N ARG A 150 4.12 -28.62 -5.57
CA ARG A 150 3.18 -28.52 -4.44
C ARG A 150 3.57 -27.41 -3.47
N LEU A 151 4.86 -27.28 -3.15
CA LEU A 151 5.37 -26.20 -2.31
C LEU A 151 5.20 -24.83 -3.00
N ALA A 152 5.46 -24.76 -4.31
CA ALA A 152 5.22 -23.56 -5.11
C ALA A 152 3.73 -23.17 -5.16
N ALA A 153 2.83 -24.13 -5.34
CA ALA A 153 1.38 -23.93 -5.28
C ALA A 153 0.93 -23.43 -3.90
N ARG A 154 1.51 -23.98 -2.82
CA ARG A 154 1.25 -23.52 -1.45
C ARG A 154 1.69 -22.07 -1.23
N ALA A 155 2.90 -21.71 -1.63
CA ALA A 155 3.38 -20.32 -1.56
C ALA A 155 2.50 -19.33 -2.35
N VAL A 156 2.01 -19.75 -3.53
CA VAL A 156 1.08 -18.95 -4.35
C VAL A 156 -0.30 -18.80 -3.68
N LEU A 157 -0.81 -19.86 -3.06
CA LEU A 157 -2.06 -19.85 -2.28
C LEU A 157 -1.96 -18.94 -1.05
N ASP A 158 -0.88 -19.05 -0.29
CA ASP A 158 -0.61 -18.22 0.88
C ASP A 158 -0.41 -16.74 0.47
N ASN A 159 0.18 -16.47 -0.70
CA ASN A 159 0.25 -15.12 -1.26
C ASN A 159 -1.13 -14.56 -1.65
N LEU A 160 -1.95 -15.34 -2.35
CA LEU A 160 -3.31 -14.93 -2.74
C LEU A 160 -4.17 -14.64 -1.51
N THR A 161 -4.19 -15.53 -0.52
CA THR A 161 -4.98 -15.37 0.71
C THR A 161 -4.50 -14.18 1.55
N SER A 162 -3.18 -13.97 1.64
CA SER A 162 -2.60 -12.80 2.31
C SER A 162 -3.02 -11.48 1.65
N HIS A 163 -2.86 -11.35 0.32
CA HIS A 163 -3.33 -10.17 -0.42
C HIS A 163 -4.85 -9.96 -0.29
N ARG A 164 -5.66 -11.03 -0.44
CA ARG A 164 -7.12 -10.97 -0.24
C ARG A 164 -7.48 -10.45 1.16
N SER A 165 -6.75 -10.89 2.19
CA SER A 165 -6.96 -10.43 3.58
C SER A 165 -6.60 -8.96 3.78
N ALA A 166 -5.61 -8.44 3.05
CA ALA A 166 -5.22 -7.04 3.09
C ALA A 166 -6.28 -6.15 2.40
N CYS A 167 -6.69 -6.53 1.18
CA CYS A 167 -7.77 -5.86 0.44
C CYS A 167 -9.07 -5.81 1.25
N SER A 168 -9.54 -6.95 1.77
CA SER A 168 -10.79 -7.04 2.54
C SER A 168 -10.76 -6.21 3.85
N ARG A 169 -9.60 -6.14 4.53
CA ARG A 169 -9.41 -5.23 5.68
C ARG A 169 -9.47 -3.76 5.26
N SER A 170 -8.82 -3.39 4.15
CA SER A 170 -8.86 -2.03 3.60
C SER A 170 -10.29 -1.61 3.24
N MET A 171 -11.01 -2.47 2.52
CA MET A 171 -12.43 -2.28 2.16
C MET A 171 -13.33 -2.12 3.39
N SER A 172 -13.10 -2.90 4.45
CA SER A 172 -13.83 -2.78 5.72
C SER A 172 -13.58 -1.44 6.42
N LEU A 173 -12.33 -0.97 6.42
CA LEU A 173 -11.96 0.34 6.98
C LEU A 173 -12.56 1.49 6.16
N LEU A 174 -12.52 1.40 4.82
CA LEU A 174 -13.16 2.38 3.93
C LEU A 174 -14.68 2.44 4.15
N ALA A 175 -15.35 1.29 4.29
CA ALA A 175 -16.78 1.22 4.58
C ALA A 175 -17.15 1.83 5.95
N GLN A 176 -16.33 1.59 7.00
CA GLN A 176 -16.53 2.21 8.30
C GLN A 176 -16.28 3.73 8.25
N LYS A 177 -15.24 4.16 7.53
CA LYS A 177 -14.88 5.57 7.36
C LYS A 177 -15.95 6.34 6.58
N SER A 178 -16.41 5.79 5.46
CA SER A 178 -17.46 6.38 4.64
C SER A 178 -18.77 6.50 5.43
N SER A 179 -19.22 5.45 6.11
CA SER A 179 -20.39 5.50 7.00
C SER A 179 -20.31 6.66 8.01
N ARG A 180 -19.19 6.78 8.74
CA ARG A 180 -18.97 7.87 9.71
C ARG A 180 -18.98 9.26 9.08
N VAL A 181 -18.42 9.43 7.89
CA VAL A 181 -18.43 10.70 7.15
C VAL A 181 -19.85 11.02 6.67
N GLN A 182 -20.58 10.03 6.14
CA GLN A 182 -21.93 10.24 5.63
C GLN A 182 -22.93 10.61 6.73
N THR A 183 -22.83 10.00 7.91
CA THR A 183 -23.64 10.44 9.08
C THR A 183 -23.33 11.88 9.44
N LYS A 184 -22.05 12.26 9.60
CA LYS A 184 -21.65 13.64 9.92
C LYS A 184 -22.08 14.65 8.85
N LEU A 185 -22.03 14.27 7.57
CA LEU A 185 -22.49 15.10 6.47
C LEU A 185 -24.01 15.28 6.52
N SER A 186 -24.78 14.23 6.77
CA SER A 186 -26.24 14.33 6.96
C SER A 186 -26.57 15.23 8.15
N ASP A 187 -25.96 14.99 9.31
CA ASP A 187 -26.10 15.83 10.51
C ASP A 187 -25.73 17.30 10.27
N SER A 188 -24.89 17.58 9.26
CA SER A 188 -24.48 18.94 8.89
C SER A 188 -25.48 19.58 7.92
N LEU A 189 -26.00 18.81 6.95
CA LEU A 189 -27.03 19.22 5.99
C LEU A 189 -28.35 19.53 6.69
N ASP A 190 -28.82 18.63 7.58
CA ASP A 190 -30.06 18.80 8.37
C ASP A 190 -30.02 20.08 9.24
N LYS A 191 -28.81 20.52 9.63
CA LYS A 191 -28.58 21.75 10.41
C LYS A 191 -28.44 23.01 9.56
N VAL A 192 -28.35 22.94 8.23
CA VAL A 192 -28.19 24.15 7.39
C VAL A 192 -29.40 25.06 7.55
N GLU A 193 -30.61 24.57 7.33
CA GLU A 193 -31.85 25.36 7.46
C GLU A 193 -32.05 25.91 8.87
N VAL A 194 -31.74 25.11 9.90
CA VAL A 194 -31.78 25.56 11.31
C VAL A 194 -30.76 26.67 11.56
N SER A 195 -29.55 26.54 11.01
CA SER A 195 -28.50 27.56 11.13
C SER A 195 -28.87 28.84 10.38
N MET A 196 -29.43 28.73 9.17
CA MET A 196 -29.89 29.88 8.39
C MET A 196 -30.98 30.67 9.13
N LYS A 197 -31.96 29.98 9.73
CA LYS A 197 -32.97 30.61 10.60
C LYS A 197 -32.37 31.24 11.86
N ALA A 198 -31.34 30.61 12.46
CA ALA A 198 -30.61 31.19 13.57
C ALA A 198 -29.78 32.43 13.18
N LEU A 199 -29.42 32.61 11.90
CA LEU A 199 -28.81 33.84 11.39
C LEU A 199 -29.84 34.96 11.15
N GLU A 200 -31.12 34.62 10.97
CA GLU A 200 -32.21 35.61 10.85
C GLU A 200 -32.59 36.22 12.20
N SER A 201 -32.41 35.50 13.31
CA SER A 201 -32.61 36.06 14.66
C SER A 201 -31.43 36.90 15.18
N VAL A 202 -30.26 36.82 14.53
CA VAL A 202 -29.07 37.62 14.88
C VAL A 202 -29.12 38.94 14.13
N GLY A 203 -29.59 40.00 14.81
CA GLY A 203 -29.57 41.36 14.31
C GLY A 203 -28.15 41.90 14.09
N LEU A 204 -27.96 42.68 13.03
CA LEU A 204 -26.74 43.43 12.80
C LEU A 204 -26.64 44.62 13.77
N HIS A 205 -25.42 45.00 14.16
CA HIS A 205 -25.18 46.21 14.95
C HIS A 205 -25.63 47.44 14.15
N ALA A 206 -26.17 48.47 14.79
CA ALA A 206 -26.77 49.63 14.11
C ALA A 206 -25.84 50.28 13.06
N ALA A 207 -24.55 50.39 13.36
CA ALA A 207 -23.53 50.91 12.45
C ALA A 207 -23.21 50.03 11.21
N LEU A 208 -23.75 48.81 11.15
CA LEU A 208 -23.62 47.86 10.03
C LEU A 208 -24.94 47.65 9.27
N GLN A 209 -26.06 48.21 9.75
CA GLN A 209 -27.36 48.07 9.11
C GLN A 209 -27.46 48.99 7.88
N THR A 210 -28.08 48.48 6.81
CA THR A 210 -28.43 49.27 5.62
C THR A 210 -29.86 49.00 5.20
N GLN A 211 -30.41 49.78 4.28
CA GLN A 211 -31.72 49.46 3.68
C GLN A 211 -31.66 48.05 3.05
N GLY A 212 -32.45 47.11 3.58
CA GLY A 212 -32.44 45.71 3.16
C GLY A 212 -31.35 44.81 3.76
N ARG A 213 -30.59 45.27 4.78
CA ARG A 213 -29.70 44.41 5.59
C ARG A 213 -29.83 44.75 7.06
N THR A 214 -30.55 43.91 7.80
CA THR A 214 -30.81 44.10 9.24
C THR A 214 -30.37 42.90 10.07
N THR A 215 -30.21 41.73 9.46
CA THR A 215 -29.83 40.46 10.10
C THR A 215 -28.55 39.89 9.49
N LEU A 216 -27.88 39.00 10.23
CA LEU A 216 -26.68 38.32 9.74
C LEU A 216 -26.99 37.44 8.52
N ALA A 217 -28.20 36.90 8.41
CA ALA A 217 -28.68 36.15 7.25
C ALA A 217 -28.84 36.97 5.96
N ASP A 218 -28.92 38.31 6.04
CA ASP A 218 -29.00 39.20 4.86
C ASP A 218 -27.64 39.46 4.22
N VAL A 219 -26.56 39.23 4.98
CA VAL A 219 -25.18 39.34 4.51
C VAL A 219 -24.72 38.04 3.82
N MET A 220 -25.41 36.93 4.07
CA MET A 220 -25.01 35.63 3.55
C MET A 220 -25.54 35.35 2.14
N PRO A 221 -24.73 34.73 1.25
CA PRO A 221 -25.14 34.42 -0.12
C PRO A 221 -26.03 33.17 -0.11
N ARG A 222 -27.28 33.31 0.35
CA ARG A 222 -28.25 32.22 0.55
C ARG A 222 -28.35 31.28 -0.65
N GLU A 223 -28.43 31.82 -1.85
CA GLU A 223 -28.53 31.06 -3.11
C GLU A 223 -27.25 30.26 -3.42
N ARG A 224 -26.06 30.77 -3.06
CA ARG A 224 -24.80 30.01 -3.18
C ARG A 224 -24.76 28.85 -2.18
N ILE A 225 -25.24 29.08 -0.95
CA ILE A 225 -25.35 28.04 0.09
C ILE A 225 -26.33 26.95 -0.37
N ARG A 226 -27.51 27.32 -0.89
CA ARG A 226 -28.54 26.39 -1.36
C ARG A 226 -28.05 25.50 -2.51
N ARG A 227 -27.40 26.10 -3.53
CA ARG A 227 -26.80 25.34 -4.64
C ARG A 227 -25.67 24.43 -4.18
N PHE A 228 -24.88 24.87 -3.19
CA PHE A 228 -23.82 24.05 -2.61
C PHE A 228 -24.42 22.85 -1.86
N THR A 229 -25.48 23.02 -1.06
CA THR A 229 -26.15 21.88 -0.40
C THR A 229 -26.81 20.93 -1.40
N GLU A 230 -27.50 21.44 -2.42
CA GLU A 230 -28.09 20.62 -3.51
C GLU A 230 -27.02 19.80 -4.24
N ALA A 231 -25.87 20.41 -4.55
CA ALA A 231 -24.73 19.74 -5.17
C ALA A 231 -24.13 18.66 -4.25
N LEU A 232 -23.90 18.96 -2.97
CA LEU A 232 -23.39 17.99 -2.00
C LEU A 232 -24.32 16.80 -1.79
N GLU A 233 -25.64 16.99 -1.83
CA GLU A 233 -26.61 15.89 -1.76
C GLU A 233 -26.55 14.99 -2.98
N ALA A 234 -26.41 15.56 -4.18
CA ALA A 234 -26.24 14.82 -5.42
C ALA A 234 -24.90 14.05 -5.46
N GLU A 235 -23.79 14.69 -5.09
CA GLU A 235 -22.47 14.06 -4.96
C GLU A 235 -22.49 12.92 -3.92
N ARG A 236 -23.11 13.14 -2.76
CA ARG A 236 -23.30 12.12 -1.72
C ARG A 236 -24.02 10.90 -2.27
N ALA A 237 -25.12 11.09 -2.99
CA ALA A 237 -25.90 10.00 -3.56
C ALA A 237 -25.07 9.19 -4.59
N GLN A 238 -24.30 9.87 -5.44
CA GLN A 238 -23.40 9.22 -6.41
C GLN A 238 -22.29 8.43 -5.72
N LEU A 239 -21.64 9.01 -4.70
CA LEU A 239 -20.58 8.35 -3.94
C LEU A 239 -21.10 7.09 -3.22
N ILE A 240 -22.30 7.14 -2.62
CA ILE A 240 -22.93 5.96 -2.02
C ILE A 240 -23.13 4.85 -3.06
N GLN A 241 -23.70 5.16 -4.24
CA GLN A 241 -23.87 4.17 -5.32
C GLN A 241 -22.55 3.57 -5.82
N ARG A 242 -21.48 4.38 -5.90
CA ARG A 242 -20.12 3.92 -6.25
C ARG A 242 -19.55 2.98 -5.19
N LEU A 243 -19.69 3.32 -3.90
CA LEU A 243 -19.25 2.49 -2.79
C LEU A 243 -20.01 1.16 -2.73
N GLU A 244 -21.34 1.16 -2.89
CA GLU A 244 -22.16 -0.06 -2.97
C GLU A 244 -21.80 -0.93 -4.18
N LYS A 245 -21.44 -0.32 -5.32
CA LYS A 245 -20.93 -1.04 -6.49
C LYS A 245 -19.59 -1.70 -6.17
N LEU A 246 -18.67 -0.98 -5.54
CA LEU A 246 -17.35 -1.50 -5.18
C LEU A 246 -17.46 -2.64 -4.13
N GLN A 247 -18.33 -2.51 -3.13
CA GLN A 247 -18.60 -3.56 -2.14
C GLN A 247 -19.16 -4.83 -2.80
N ARG A 248 -20.05 -4.71 -3.79
CA ARG A 248 -20.52 -5.87 -4.56
C ARG A 248 -19.42 -6.50 -5.40
N GLN A 249 -18.51 -5.71 -5.96
CA GLN A 249 -17.35 -6.21 -6.70
C GLN A 249 -16.36 -6.93 -5.77
N ASP A 250 -16.10 -6.39 -4.57
CA ASP A 250 -15.27 -7.03 -3.54
C ASP A 250 -15.87 -8.37 -3.08
N GLY A 251 -17.19 -8.44 -2.83
CA GLY A 251 -17.88 -9.69 -2.48
C GLY A 251 -17.86 -10.74 -3.60
N GLN A 252 -18.02 -10.34 -4.86
CA GLN A 252 -17.86 -11.23 -6.02
C GLN A 252 -16.41 -11.72 -6.17
N LEU A 253 -15.44 -10.82 -5.99
CA LEU A 253 -14.03 -11.13 -6.04
C LEU A 253 -13.60 -12.06 -4.90
N GLN A 254 -14.16 -11.89 -3.71
CA GLN A 254 -13.94 -12.80 -2.58
C GLN A 254 -14.36 -14.23 -2.94
N ALA A 255 -15.58 -14.42 -3.45
CA ALA A 255 -16.04 -15.75 -3.87
C ALA A 255 -15.17 -16.36 -4.99
N LEU A 256 -14.66 -15.52 -5.90
CA LEU A 256 -13.72 -15.94 -6.95
C LEU A 256 -12.34 -16.34 -6.37
N CYS A 257 -11.82 -15.59 -5.40
CA CYS A 257 -10.60 -15.95 -4.68
C CYS A 257 -10.75 -17.29 -3.98
N ASP A 258 -11.87 -17.51 -3.29
CA ASP A 258 -12.14 -18.72 -2.51
C ASP A 258 -12.30 -19.95 -3.43
N GLN A 259 -12.95 -19.79 -4.60
CA GLN A 259 -13.02 -20.84 -5.62
C GLN A 259 -11.64 -21.19 -6.22
N VAL A 260 -10.80 -20.19 -6.49
CA VAL A 260 -9.44 -20.45 -7.03
C VAL A 260 -8.55 -21.06 -5.95
N ALA A 261 -8.68 -20.64 -4.69
CA ALA A 261 -7.98 -21.23 -3.56
C ALA A 261 -8.31 -22.73 -3.42
N GLU A 262 -9.60 -23.11 -3.39
CA GLU A 262 -10.03 -24.51 -3.33
C GLU A 262 -9.45 -25.35 -4.47
N ARG A 263 -9.44 -24.80 -5.70
CA ARG A 263 -8.86 -25.47 -6.88
C ARG A 263 -7.34 -25.64 -6.83
N VAL A 264 -6.63 -24.75 -6.13
CA VAL A 264 -5.19 -24.90 -5.88
C VAL A 264 -4.95 -25.93 -4.78
N GLU A 265 -5.77 -25.97 -3.73
CA GLU A 265 -5.70 -27.00 -2.69
C GLU A 265 -5.97 -28.41 -3.25
N GLN A 266 -6.96 -28.57 -4.13
CA GLN A 266 -7.23 -29.82 -4.85
C GLN A 266 -6.01 -30.30 -5.65
N LEU A 267 -5.30 -29.40 -6.33
CA LEU A 267 -4.07 -29.72 -7.06
C LEU A 267 -2.92 -30.12 -6.13
N ILE A 268 -2.78 -29.47 -4.97
CA ILE A 268 -1.75 -29.84 -3.97
C ILE A 268 -1.98 -31.26 -3.45
N LEU A 269 -3.24 -31.68 -3.31
CA LEU A 269 -3.65 -33.01 -2.86
C LEU A 269 -3.61 -34.08 -3.97
N GLU A 270 -3.49 -33.72 -5.24
CA GLU A 270 -3.39 -34.68 -6.35
C GLU A 270 -2.03 -35.40 -6.35
N ASP A 271 -2.01 -36.74 -6.23
CA ASP A 271 -0.81 -37.60 -6.24
C ASP A 271 -0.79 -38.61 -7.39
N SER A 272 -1.42 -38.29 -8.52
CA SER A 272 -1.47 -39.13 -9.72
C SER A 272 -0.08 -39.54 -10.23
N VAL A 273 0.88 -38.59 -10.22
CA VAL A 273 2.30 -38.85 -10.57
C VAL A 273 3.00 -39.71 -9.51
N GLY A 274 2.76 -39.47 -8.22
CA GLY A 274 3.41 -40.19 -7.14
C GLY A 274 2.98 -41.66 -7.06
N VAL A 275 1.72 -41.97 -7.38
CA VAL A 275 1.22 -43.35 -7.47
C VAL A 275 1.93 -44.13 -8.58
N GLU A 276 2.03 -43.57 -9.79
CA GLU A 276 2.73 -44.21 -10.91
C GLU A 276 4.24 -44.34 -10.66
N ALA A 277 4.87 -43.31 -10.06
CA ALA A 277 6.28 -43.35 -9.70
C ALA A 277 6.58 -44.46 -8.68
N LYS A 278 5.73 -44.63 -7.65
CA LYS A 278 5.85 -45.70 -6.66
C LYS A 278 5.68 -47.09 -7.30
N ALA A 279 4.70 -47.26 -8.19
CA ALA A 279 4.51 -48.52 -8.92
C ALA A 279 5.75 -48.91 -9.76
N ILE A 280 6.35 -47.95 -10.47
CA ILE A 280 7.60 -48.14 -11.22
C ILE A 280 8.76 -48.57 -10.29
N LEU A 281 8.88 -47.93 -9.13
CA LEU A 281 9.94 -48.21 -8.15
C LEU A 281 9.75 -49.55 -7.45
N GLU A 282 8.51 -49.97 -7.19
CA GLU A 282 8.18 -51.27 -6.61
C GLU A 282 8.48 -52.41 -7.60
N GLU A 283 8.10 -52.28 -8.89
CA GLU A 283 8.40 -53.30 -9.91
C GLU A 283 9.91 -53.40 -10.21
N GLN A 284 10.62 -52.25 -10.31
CA GLN A 284 12.08 -52.25 -10.47
C GLN A 284 12.78 -52.84 -9.22
N GLY A 285 12.29 -52.47 -8.04
CA GLY A 285 12.76 -52.99 -6.76
C GLY A 285 12.56 -54.50 -6.64
N ARG A 286 11.41 -55.03 -7.08
CA ARG A 286 11.11 -56.47 -7.11
C ARG A 286 12.09 -57.23 -8.01
N ALA A 287 12.32 -56.74 -9.23
CA ALA A 287 13.29 -57.34 -10.14
C ALA A 287 14.71 -57.39 -9.56
N GLN A 288 15.14 -56.32 -8.85
CA GLN A 288 16.48 -56.22 -8.27
C GLN A 288 16.66 -56.97 -6.94
N ARG A 289 15.63 -56.98 -6.07
CA ARG A 289 15.73 -57.48 -4.67
C ARG A 289 15.15 -58.87 -4.46
N GLU A 290 14.23 -59.33 -5.31
CA GLU A 290 13.60 -60.65 -5.19
C GLU A 290 14.11 -61.59 -6.29
N PHE A 291 13.80 -61.29 -7.56
CA PHE A 291 14.08 -62.21 -8.67
C PHE A 291 15.58 -62.37 -8.99
N LEU A 292 16.39 -61.31 -8.90
CA LEU A 292 17.83 -61.40 -9.17
C LEU A 292 18.59 -62.23 -8.10
N PRO A 293 18.31 -62.10 -6.78
CA PRO A 293 18.80 -63.04 -5.78
C PRO A 293 18.28 -64.47 -5.95
N GLU A 294 17.01 -64.66 -6.31
CA GLU A 294 16.43 -65.98 -6.59
C GLU A 294 17.17 -66.69 -7.75
N LEU A 295 17.41 -65.99 -8.86
CA LEU A 295 18.24 -66.48 -9.97
C LEU A 295 19.65 -66.90 -9.55
N ARG A 296 20.27 -66.15 -8.63
CA ARG A 296 21.61 -66.48 -8.09
C ARG A 296 21.57 -67.69 -7.16
N ALA A 297 20.47 -67.92 -6.44
CA ALA A 297 20.28 -69.07 -5.55
C ALA A 297 20.02 -70.38 -6.30
N LEU A 298 19.50 -70.31 -7.53
CA LEU A 298 19.26 -71.46 -8.41
C LEU A 298 20.51 -72.03 -9.08
N VAL A 299 21.70 -71.43 -8.90
CA VAL A 299 22.95 -71.96 -9.46
C VAL A 299 23.36 -73.24 -8.70
N PRO A 300 23.42 -74.42 -9.35
CA PRO A 300 23.72 -75.67 -8.65
C PRO A 300 25.14 -75.70 -8.04
N SER A 301 25.35 -76.55 -7.04
CA SER A 301 26.70 -76.80 -6.52
C SER A 301 27.50 -77.74 -7.45
N ALA A 302 28.83 -77.60 -7.43
CA ALA A 302 29.71 -78.47 -8.21
C ALA A 302 29.52 -79.95 -7.80
N GLY A 303 29.23 -80.82 -8.77
CA GLY A 303 28.89 -82.23 -8.53
C GLY A 303 27.40 -82.53 -8.32
N ALA A 304 26.50 -81.57 -8.54
CA ALA A 304 25.06 -81.82 -8.59
C ALA A 304 24.68 -82.85 -9.67
N ALA A 305 23.56 -83.57 -9.45
CA ALA A 305 23.10 -84.59 -10.39
C ALA A 305 22.58 -83.95 -11.71
N PRO A 306 22.80 -84.55 -12.89
CA PRO A 306 22.33 -83.98 -14.16
C PRO A 306 20.82 -83.70 -14.20
N SER A 307 20.02 -84.52 -13.53
CA SER A 307 18.56 -84.31 -13.43
C SER A 307 18.19 -83.08 -12.60
N THR A 308 18.90 -82.79 -11.51
CA THR A 308 18.63 -81.59 -10.69
C THR A 308 19.12 -80.33 -11.41
N VAL A 309 20.26 -80.40 -12.11
CA VAL A 309 20.77 -79.29 -12.93
C VAL A 309 19.75 -78.87 -13.99
N LEU A 310 19.12 -79.81 -14.70
CA LEU A 310 18.09 -79.51 -15.72
C LEU A 310 16.78 -78.96 -15.11
N GLU A 311 16.39 -79.40 -13.92
CA GLU A 311 15.22 -78.85 -13.22
C GLU A 311 15.46 -77.41 -12.74
N ASP A 312 16.64 -77.14 -12.18
CA ASP A 312 17.03 -75.80 -11.73
C ASP A 312 17.31 -74.86 -12.91
N GLU A 313 17.80 -75.37 -14.05
CA GLU A 313 17.95 -74.59 -15.29
C GLU A 313 16.57 -74.12 -15.77
N LYS A 314 15.59 -75.03 -15.83
CA LYS A 314 14.21 -74.71 -16.17
C LYS A 314 13.58 -73.70 -15.21
N ARG A 315 13.86 -73.81 -13.90
CA ARG A 315 13.44 -72.79 -12.92
C ARG A 315 14.11 -71.44 -13.18
N SER A 316 15.41 -71.43 -13.49
CA SER A 316 16.14 -70.18 -13.77
C SER A 316 15.60 -69.47 -15.01
N ALA A 317 15.18 -70.20 -16.04
CA ALA A 317 14.51 -69.63 -17.20
C ALA A 317 13.17 -68.97 -16.83
N LEU A 318 12.36 -69.59 -15.97
CA LEU A 318 11.08 -69.02 -15.51
C LEU A 318 11.29 -67.74 -14.68
N VAL A 319 12.26 -67.71 -13.77
CA VAL A 319 12.55 -66.49 -12.98
C VAL A 319 13.15 -65.39 -13.86
N LEU A 320 13.93 -65.74 -14.89
CA LEU A 320 14.38 -64.78 -15.91
C LEU A 320 13.20 -64.17 -16.69
N ASP A 321 12.20 -64.96 -17.04
CA ASP A 321 10.97 -64.45 -17.66
C ASP A 321 10.17 -63.54 -16.72
N SER A 322 10.18 -63.80 -15.41
CA SER A 322 9.66 -62.86 -14.39
C SER A 322 10.44 -61.54 -14.35
N VAL A 323 11.77 -61.56 -14.43
CA VAL A 323 12.60 -60.34 -14.53
C VAL A 323 12.29 -59.57 -15.80
N LYS A 324 12.18 -60.27 -16.95
CA LYS A 324 11.82 -59.67 -18.24
C LYS A 324 10.46 -59.00 -18.18
N THR A 325 9.47 -59.66 -17.57
CA THR A 325 8.11 -59.15 -17.39
C THR A 325 8.10 -57.91 -16.49
N ALA A 326 8.73 -57.94 -15.32
CA ALA A 326 8.82 -56.77 -14.44
C ALA A 326 9.53 -55.57 -15.11
N CYS A 327 10.63 -55.81 -15.83
CA CYS A 327 11.32 -54.76 -16.57
C CYS A 327 10.52 -54.23 -17.78
N ALA A 328 9.67 -55.05 -18.39
CA ALA A 328 8.74 -54.63 -19.43
C ALA A 328 7.59 -53.78 -18.85
N ASN A 329 7.03 -54.18 -17.70
CA ASN A 329 6.02 -53.43 -16.97
C ASN A 329 6.51 -52.01 -16.64
N VAL A 330 7.72 -51.90 -16.05
CA VAL A 330 8.39 -50.61 -15.77
C VAL A 330 8.46 -49.71 -17.01
N ARG A 331 8.78 -50.28 -18.19
CA ARG A 331 8.82 -49.52 -19.45
C ARG A 331 7.43 -49.11 -19.94
N SER A 332 6.42 -49.97 -19.81
CA SER A 332 5.05 -49.61 -20.20
C SER A 332 4.42 -48.53 -19.30
N SER A 333 4.80 -48.50 -18.01
CA SER A 333 4.36 -47.45 -17.09
C SER A 333 5.03 -46.09 -17.34
N LEU A 334 6.09 -46.01 -18.15
CA LEU A 334 6.71 -44.73 -18.53
C LEU A 334 5.73 -43.82 -19.28
N ASP A 335 4.95 -44.36 -20.23
CA ASP A 335 3.95 -43.59 -20.97
C ASP A 335 2.81 -43.09 -20.06
N GLN A 336 2.47 -43.87 -19.03
CA GLN A 336 1.49 -43.51 -18.00
C GLN A 336 2.03 -42.41 -17.09
N LEU A 337 3.27 -42.54 -16.61
CA LEU A 337 3.96 -41.52 -15.82
C LEU A 337 4.08 -40.20 -16.57
N GLN A 338 4.50 -40.23 -17.85
CA GLN A 338 4.56 -39.05 -18.73
C GLN A 338 3.17 -38.41 -18.88
N SER A 339 2.12 -39.22 -19.10
CA SER A 339 0.74 -38.73 -19.24
C SER A 339 0.20 -38.09 -17.94
N CYS A 340 0.54 -38.64 -16.78
CA CYS A 340 0.21 -38.06 -15.48
C CYS A 340 0.99 -36.77 -15.22
N TRP A 341 2.30 -36.76 -15.53
CA TRP A 341 3.16 -35.58 -15.42
C TRP A 341 2.66 -34.41 -16.28
N ASP A 342 2.36 -34.66 -17.55
CA ASP A 342 1.88 -33.62 -18.47
C ASP A 342 0.53 -33.04 -17.99
N ARG A 343 -0.38 -33.88 -17.50
CA ARG A 343 -1.66 -33.43 -16.93
C ARG A 343 -1.48 -32.60 -15.66
N GLN A 344 -0.63 -33.06 -14.73
CA GLN A 344 -0.31 -32.35 -13.49
C GLN A 344 0.32 -30.98 -13.80
N HIS A 345 1.29 -30.94 -14.72
CA HIS A 345 1.98 -29.72 -15.13
C HIS A 345 1.04 -28.72 -15.83
N GLN A 346 0.23 -29.18 -16.79
CA GLN A 346 -0.77 -28.33 -17.46
C GLN A 346 -1.78 -27.76 -16.45
N THR A 347 -2.28 -28.58 -15.53
CA THR A 347 -3.22 -28.14 -14.49
C THR A 347 -2.55 -27.14 -13.54
N PHE A 348 -1.29 -27.36 -13.15
CA PHE A 348 -0.52 -26.41 -12.34
C PHE A 348 -0.36 -25.06 -13.03
N VAL A 349 0.07 -25.03 -14.30
CA VAL A 349 0.17 -23.78 -15.08
C VAL A 349 -1.19 -23.09 -15.19
N GLN A 350 -2.27 -23.83 -15.43
CA GLN A 350 -3.63 -23.29 -15.47
C GLN A 350 -4.04 -22.65 -14.13
N ARG A 351 -3.75 -23.30 -12.98
CA ARG A 351 -4.04 -22.73 -11.65
C ARG A 351 -3.23 -21.47 -11.37
N LEU A 352 -1.95 -21.41 -11.75
CA LEU A 352 -1.15 -20.19 -11.61
C LEU A 352 -1.72 -19.03 -12.44
N ARG A 353 -2.23 -19.31 -13.66
CA ARG A 353 -2.92 -18.31 -14.50
C ARG A 353 -4.23 -17.83 -13.86
N GLU A 354 -5.04 -18.74 -13.30
CA GLU A 354 -6.25 -18.38 -12.55
C GLU A 354 -5.91 -17.47 -11.35
N VAL A 355 -4.87 -17.79 -10.57
CA VAL A 355 -4.42 -16.95 -9.44
C VAL A 355 -3.92 -15.59 -9.92
N ALA A 356 -3.07 -15.52 -10.94
CA ALA A 356 -2.55 -14.26 -11.49
C ALA A 356 -3.68 -13.35 -12.00
N TYR A 357 -4.69 -13.92 -12.67
CA TYR A 357 -5.89 -13.20 -13.09
C TYR A 357 -6.66 -12.63 -11.89
N VAL A 358 -6.92 -13.45 -10.85
CA VAL A 358 -7.63 -13.00 -9.64
C VAL A 358 -6.85 -11.91 -8.90
N GLN A 359 -5.53 -12.06 -8.75
CA GLN A 359 -4.68 -11.02 -8.15
C GLN A 359 -4.72 -9.70 -8.92
N SER A 360 -4.79 -9.74 -10.26
CA SER A 360 -4.98 -8.53 -11.07
C SER A 360 -6.31 -7.81 -10.76
N LYS A 361 -7.38 -8.57 -10.43
CA LYS A 361 -8.68 -8.03 -10.02
C LYS A 361 -8.64 -7.47 -8.59
N VAL A 362 -7.92 -8.10 -7.66
CA VAL A 362 -7.64 -7.54 -6.32
C VAL A 362 -6.98 -6.16 -6.45
N ARG A 363 -5.88 -6.07 -7.20
CA ARG A 363 -5.18 -4.80 -7.47
C ARG A 363 -6.04 -3.77 -8.22
N TYR A 364 -7.10 -4.19 -8.92
CA TYR A 364 -8.07 -3.27 -9.53
C TYR A 364 -9.04 -2.72 -8.48
N VAL A 365 -9.62 -3.58 -7.64
CA VAL A 365 -10.53 -3.18 -6.55
C VAL A 365 -9.82 -2.27 -5.54
N GLU A 366 -8.58 -2.61 -5.15
CA GLU A 366 -7.75 -1.77 -4.24
C GLU A 366 -7.53 -0.35 -4.80
N ARG A 367 -7.24 -0.22 -6.10
CA ARG A 367 -7.08 1.10 -6.75
C ARG A 367 -8.39 1.89 -6.81
N GLN A 368 -9.52 1.22 -7.06
CA GLN A 368 -10.84 1.87 -7.00
C GLN A 368 -11.19 2.31 -5.57
N ALA A 369 -10.82 1.51 -4.56
CA ALA A 369 -11.01 1.84 -3.15
C ALA A 369 -10.24 3.11 -2.75
N ALA A 370 -8.97 3.23 -3.17
CA ALA A 370 -8.15 4.42 -2.92
C ALA A 370 -8.75 5.69 -3.51
N LEU A 371 -9.24 5.64 -4.77
CA LEU A 371 -9.91 6.78 -5.41
C LEU A 371 -11.19 7.19 -4.67
N LEU A 372 -12.03 6.23 -4.26
CA LEU A 372 -13.23 6.54 -3.48
C LEU A 372 -12.91 7.02 -2.05
N GLU A 373 -11.76 6.66 -1.49
CA GLU A 373 -11.31 7.21 -0.20
C GLU A 373 -11.01 8.71 -0.30
N GLU A 374 -10.44 9.18 -1.42
CA GLU A 374 -10.25 10.61 -1.69
C GLU A 374 -11.60 11.35 -1.80
N GLU A 375 -12.59 10.78 -2.51
CA GLU A 375 -13.95 11.32 -2.55
C GLU A 375 -14.61 11.38 -1.15
N VAL A 376 -14.41 10.35 -0.31
CA VAL A 376 -14.87 10.35 1.10
C VAL A 376 -14.15 11.41 1.94
N ASN A 377 -12.86 11.63 1.74
CA ASN A 377 -12.11 12.70 2.42
C ASN A 377 -12.62 14.09 2.00
N ALA A 378 -12.93 14.30 0.72
CA ALA A 378 -13.54 15.53 0.23
C ALA A 378 -14.89 15.81 0.92
N GLN A 379 -15.76 14.81 1.03
CA GLN A 379 -17.05 14.96 1.74
C GLN A 379 -16.88 15.27 3.24
N SER A 380 -15.84 14.74 3.89
CA SER A 380 -15.48 15.12 5.26
C SER A 380 -15.12 16.61 5.38
N ASN A 381 -14.38 17.15 4.41
CA ASN A 381 -14.04 18.58 4.35
C ASN A 381 -15.28 19.45 4.06
N ASN A 382 -16.16 19.00 3.16
CA ASN A 382 -17.42 19.69 2.84
C ASN A 382 -18.34 19.80 4.06
N SER A 383 -18.46 18.73 4.86
CA SER A 383 -19.16 18.78 6.16
C SER A 383 -18.56 19.84 7.10
N GLN A 384 -17.24 20.00 7.16
CA GLN A 384 -16.61 21.06 7.97
C GLN A 384 -16.94 22.47 7.47
N GLN A 385 -17.08 22.66 6.15
CA GLN A 385 -17.50 23.94 5.58
C GLN A 385 -18.94 24.30 5.98
N LEU A 386 -19.88 23.35 5.92
CA LEU A 386 -21.26 23.56 6.38
C LEU A 386 -21.32 23.93 7.88
N ASN A 387 -20.49 23.29 8.71
CA ASN A 387 -20.38 23.61 10.14
C ASN A 387 -19.84 25.03 10.43
N ARG A 388 -19.33 25.78 9.44
CA ARG A 388 -18.99 27.21 9.61
C ARG A 388 -20.24 28.07 9.81
N LEU A 389 -21.38 27.71 9.21
CA LEU A 389 -22.65 28.43 9.38
C LEU A 389 -23.09 28.48 10.85
N GLN A 390 -23.02 27.34 11.55
CA GLN A 390 -23.34 27.22 12.98
C GLN A 390 -22.41 28.06 13.88
N LYS A 391 -21.16 28.29 13.46
CA LYS A 391 -20.17 29.08 14.21
C LYS A 391 -20.26 30.58 13.95
N MET A 392 -20.90 30.98 12.85
CA MET A 392 -20.95 32.37 12.39
C MET A 392 -21.54 33.36 13.41
N PRO A 393 -22.61 33.05 14.18
CA PRO A 393 -23.09 33.97 15.22
C PRO A 393 -22.03 34.31 16.28
N ARG A 394 -21.22 33.31 16.68
CA ARG A 394 -20.14 33.50 17.65
C ARG A 394 -18.97 34.27 17.05
N ALA A 395 -18.59 33.95 15.81
CA ALA A 395 -17.56 34.67 15.08
C ALA A 395 -17.92 36.16 14.92
N TYR A 396 -19.15 36.46 14.49
CA TYR A 396 -19.67 37.81 14.35
C TYR A 396 -19.60 38.62 15.66
N ASN A 397 -20.05 38.05 16.78
CA ASN A 397 -19.93 38.69 18.09
C ASN A 397 -18.47 38.97 18.49
N SER A 398 -17.54 38.06 18.18
CA SER A 398 -16.11 38.29 18.40
C SER A 398 -15.57 39.43 17.51
N THR A 399 -15.99 39.50 16.24
CA THR A 399 -15.63 40.60 15.33
C THR A 399 -16.13 41.96 15.85
N LEU A 400 -17.36 42.04 16.37
CA LEU A 400 -17.87 43.29 16.97
C LEU A 400 -17.00 43.76 18.15
N ARG A 401 -16.59 42.83 19.03
CA ARG A 401 -15.70 43.13 20.16
C ARG A 401 -14.34 43.62 19.69
N GLU A 402 -13.75 42.95 18.69
CA GLU A 402 -12.43 43.31 18.15
C GLU A 402 -12.45 44.70 17.51
N VAL A 403 -13.48 45.02 16.73
CA VAL A 403 -13.66 46.37 16.14
C VAL A 403 -13.75 47.44 17.24
N ALA A 404 -14.51 47.18 18.31
CA ALA A 404 -14.64 48.10 19.43
C ALA A 404 -13.31 48.28 20.21
N LEU A 405 -12.54 47.21 20.40
CA LEU A 405 -11.23 47.24 21.04
C LEU A 405 -10.21 48.04 20.20
N ARG A 406 -10.16 47.82 18.89
CA ARG A 406 -9.31 48.58 17.95
C ARG A 406 -9.64 50.07 17.93
N ARG A 407 -10.93 50.43 17.91
CA ARG A 407 -11.36 51.83 18.03
C ARG A 407 -10.98 52.46 19.38
N GLN A 408 -11.16 51.73 20.48
CA GLN A 408 -10.73 52.18 21.81
C GLN A 408 -9.19 52.37 21.88
N PHE A 409 -8.42 51.47 21.26
CA PHE A 409 -6.97 51.59 21.14
C PHE A 409 -6.57 52.83 20.33
N ARG A 410 -7.14 53.03 19.13
CA ARG A 410 -6.93 54.22 18.28
C ARG A 410 -7.20 55.52 19.05
N ALA A 411 -8.33 55.60 19.75
CA ALA A 411 -8.67 56.78 20.55
C ALA A 411 -7.66 57.06 21.68
N ARG A 412 -7.24 56.03 22.43
CA ARG A 412 -6.20 56.16 23.47
C ARG A 412 -4.84 56.54 22.88
N TYR A 413 -4.48 55.99 21.73
CA TYR A 413 -3.23 56.27 21.03
C TYR A 413 -3.16 57.73 20.58
N LEU A 414 -4.21 58.23 19.92
CA LEU A 414 -4.29 59.63 19.47
C LEU A 414 -4.29 60.61 20.66
N ALA A 415 -5.05 60.33 21.72
CA ALA A 415 -5.03 61.16 22.94
C ALA A 415 -3.63 61.20 23.60
N GLN A 416 -2.87 60.10 23.55
CA GLN A 416 -1.50 60.07 24.04
C GLN A 416 -0.53 60.84 23.12
N CYS A 417 -0.76 60.84 21.80
CA CYS A 417 -0.03 61.67 20.84
C CYS A 417 -0.28 63.17 21.06
N GLU A 418 -1.54 63.58 21.27
CA GLU A 418 -1.90 64.96 21.64
C GLU A 418 -1.26 65.39 22.97
N LYS A 419 -1.24 64.51 23.96
CA LYS A 419 -0.57 64.73 25.26
C LYS A 419 0.96 64.88 25.11
N ALA A 420 1.58 64.13 24.22
CA ALA A 420 3.00 64.28 23.89
C ALA A 420 3.25 65.62 23.17
N LEU A 421 2.44 65.95 22.17
CA LEU A 421 2.55 67.18 21.39
C LEU A 421 2.39 68.43 22.27
N THR A 422 1.37 68.48 23.13
CA THR A 422 1.16 69.57 24.10
C THR A 422 2.32 69.70 25.10
N THR A 423 2.92 68.58 25.52
CA THR A 423 4.11 68.60 26.38
C THR A 423 5.32 69.21 25.65
N LEU A 424 5.55 68.85 24.38
CA LEU A 424 6.63 69.40 23.56
C LEU A 424 6.41 70.88 23.23
N SER A 425 5.19 71.28 22.85
CA SER A 425 4.83 72.68 22.59
C SER A 425 5.08 73.56 23.83
N ARG A 426 4.71 73.10 25.03
CA ARG A 426 5.01 73.80 26.28
C ARG A 426 6.51 73.95 26.53
N MET A 427 7.33 72.96 26.18
CA MET A 427 8.80 73.07 26.28
C MET A 427 9.35 74.11 25.29
N VAL A 428 8.85 74.12 24.05
CA VAL A 428 9.21 75.11 23.02
C VAL A 428 8.78 76.52 23.43
N GLU A 429 7.61 76.70 24.02
CA GLU A 429 7.11 77.98 24.53
C GLU A 429 7.96 78.53 25.67
N VAL A 430 8.32 77.69 26.65
CA VAL A 430 9.20 78.06 27.77
C VAL A 430 10.59 78.46 27.25
N GLU A 431 11.15 77.68 26.33
CA GLU A 431 12.45 77.98 25.72
C GLU A 431 12.42 79.27 24.88
N ASN A 432 11.38 79.45 24.05
CA ASN A 432 11.23 80.66 23.25
C ASN A 432 10.97 81.89 24.11
N SER A 433 10.28 81.75 25.24
CA SER A 433 10.13 82.83 26.22
C SER A 433 11.47 83.18 26.87
N ARG A 434 12.30 82.18 27.20
CA ARG A 434 13.68 82.38 27.69
C ARG A 434 14.56 83.09 26.65
N ARG A 435 14.52 82.66 25.38
CA ARG A 435 15.26 83.30 24.27
C ARG A 435 14.83 84.75 24.07
N ARG A 436 13.53 85.03 24.00
CA ARG A 436 13.00 86.40 23.89
C ARG A 436 13.42 87.27 25.07
N ALA A 437 13.32 86.79 26.31
CA ALA A 437 13.72 87.54 27.49
C ALA A 437 15.24 87.82 27.52
N PHE A 438 16.06 86.85 27.09
CA PHE A 438 17.51 87.04 26.94
C PHE A 438 17.83 88.12 25.90
N LEU A 439 17.26 88.00 24.69
CA LEU A 439 17.45 88.97 23.61
C LEU A 439 16.96 90.36 24.02
N GLN A 440 15.78 90.49 24.62
CA GLN A 440 15.25 91.76 25.10
C GLN A 440 16.17 92.43 26.13
N ARG A 441 16.83 91.66 27.00
CA ARG A 441 17.71 92.18 28.05
C ARG A 441 19.13 92.50 27.58
N TYR A 442 19.65 91.79 26.58
CA TYR A 442 21.08 91.86 26.21
C TYR A 442 21.39 92.24 24.76
N SER A 443 20.39 92.30 23.85
CA SER A 443 20.61 92.62 22.42
C SER A 443 21.28 93.97 22.17
N CYS A 444 21.04 94.98 23.00
CA CYS A 444 21.70 96.29 22.85
C CYS A 444 23.21 96.28 23.16
N TYR A 445 23.74 95.19 23.73
CA TYR A 445 25.17 95.03 24.04
C TYR A 445 25.89 94.04 23.12
N LEU A 446 25.17 93.37 22.20
CA LEU A 446 25.71 92.33 21.33
C LEU A 446 25.56 92.74 19.86
N PRO A 447 26.64 92.71 19.04
CA PRO A 447 26.53 92.89 17.60
C PRO A 447 25.60 91.83 16.99
N THR A 448 24.75 92.23 16.04
CA THR A 448 23.69 91.40 15.46
C THR A 448 24.20 90.08 14.86
N ASP A 449 25.42 90.10 14.32
CA ASP A 449 26.04 88.96 13.64
C ASP A 449 27.06 88.19 14.52
N PHE A 450 27.17 88.52 15.81
CA PHE A 450 28.21 87.94 16.69
C PHE A 450 28.08 86.41 16.86
N VAL A 451 26.85 85.90 16.96
CA VAL A 451 26.56 84.45 16.97
C VAL A 451 25.36 84.19 16.08
N GLN A 452 25.60 83.54 14.94
CA GLN A 452 24.54 83.13 14.02
C GLN A 452 23.53 82.22 14.74
N GLY A 453 22.23 82.50 14.55
CA GLY A 453 21.15 81.73 15.17
C GLY A 453 20.77 82.14 16.59
N LEU A 454 21.50 83.06 17.25
CA LEU A 454 21.19 83.50 18.63
C LEU A 454 19.81 84.20 18.73
N GLY A 455 19.39 84.88 17.65
CA GLY A 455 18.07 85.49 17.52
C GLY A 455 16.94 84.52 17.19
N THR A 456 17.25 83.28 16.81
CA THR A 456 16.27 82.36 16.21
C THR A 456 15.45 81.63 17.28
N LEU A 457 14.14 81.60 17.09
CA LEU A 457 13.24 80.80 17.94
C LEU A 457 13.41 79.30 17.64
N ALA A 458 13.21 78.46 18.66
CA ALA A 458 13.05 77.03 18.48
C ALA A 458 11.80 76.75 17.63
N PRO A 459 11.86 75.79 16.69
CA PRO A 459 10.74 75.43 15.83
C PRO A 459 9.56 74.88 16.64
N LEU A 460 8.36 75.01 16.09
CA LEU A 460 7.15 74.41 16.67
C LEU A 460 7.28 72.88 16.69
N ALA A 461 6.76 72.25 17.74
CA ALA A 461 6.67 70.81 17.80
C ALA A 461 5.65 70.30 16.77
N THR A 462 6.02 69.28 16.01
CA THR A 462 5.15 68.57 15.07
C THR A 462 5.20 67.07 15.37
N LEU A 463 4.05 66.41 15.28
CA LEU A 463 3.92 64.96 15.44
C LEU A 463 2.93 64.47 14.39
N GLU A 464 3.44 63.75 13.39
CA GLU A 464 2.63 63.16 12.33
C GLU A 464 2.28 61.73 12.71
N VAL A 465 0.98 61.44 12.80
CA VAL A 465 0.45 60.10 13.02
C VAL A 465 -0.25 59.67 11.74
N PRO A 466 0.20 58.60 11.05
CA PRO A 466 -0.52 58.03 9.93
C PRO A 466 -1.94 57.65 10.34
N ASP A 467 -2.94 57.92 9.49
CA ASP A 467 -4.30 57.49 9.77
C ASP A 467 -4.42 55.97 9.63
N PHE A 468 -4.96 55.32 10.66
CA PHE A 468 -5.22 53.88 10.71
C PHE A 468 -6.61 53.65 11.31
N ASP A 469 -7.24 52.53 10.97
CA ASP A 469 -8.55 52.10 11.49
C ASP A 469 -9.72 53.09 11.29
N SER A 470 -9.57 54.11 10.45
CA SER A 470 -10.60 55.10 10.14
C SER A 470 -11.79 54.56 9.34
N GLN A 471 -11.62 53.42 8.67
CA GLN A 471 -12.70 52.71 7.98
C GLN A 471 -13.53 51.80 8.91
N LEU A 472 -13.16 51.65 10.19
CA LEU A 472 -13.90 50.81 11.12
C LEU A 472 -15.21 51.48 11.54
N PRO A 473 -16.35 50.76 11.50
CA PRO A 473 -17.68 51.31 11.84
C PRO A 473 -17.74 51.75 13.31
N GLU A 474 -18.67 52.66 13.62
CA GLU A 474 -18.82 53.23 14.97
C GLU A 474 -19.44 52.22 15.94
N ILE A 475 -18.58 51.46 16.61
CA ILE A 475 -18.94 50.41 17.55
C ILE A 475 -18.14 50.61 18.84
N ASP A 476 -18.86 50.85 19.94
CA ASP A 476 -18.27 51.00 21.28
C ASP A 476 -18.41 49.73 22.10
N VAL A 477 -17.45 49.48 22.99
CA VAL A 477 -17.38 48.25 23.82
C VAL A 477 -18.67 48.03 24.61
N ALA A 478 -19.23 49.10 25.19
CA ALA A 478 -20.48 49.07 25.96
C ALA A 478 -21.71 48.67 25.11
N SER A 479 -21.74 48.98 23.81
CA SER A 479 -22.81 48.57 22.90
C SER A 479 -22.82 47.05 22.69
N VAL A 480 -21.63 46.46 22.54
CA VAL A 480 -21.45 45.03 22.28
C VAL A 480 -21.77 44.19 23.53
N GLU A 481 -21.42 44.67 24.72
CA GLU A 481 -21.77 44.01 25.97
C GLU A 481 -23.28 43.96 26.19
N GLY A 482 -23.98 45.09 25.94
CA GLY A 482 -25.45 45.17 26.05
C GLY A 482 -26.20 44.21 25.11
N GLN A 483 -25.72 44.03 23.88
CA GLN A 483 -26.31 43.06 22.93
C GLN A 483 -26.08 41.61 23.37
N SER A 484 -24.93 41.30 23.96
CA SER A 484 -24.62 39.94 24.42
C SER A 484 -25.48 39.47 25.60
N GLY A 485 -26.00 40.40 26.41
CA GLY A 485 -26.91 40.08 27.52
C GLY A 485 -28.30 39.62 27.10
N GLN A 486 -28.83 40.12 25.98
CA GLN A 486 -30.20 39.79 25.53
C GLN A 486 -30.28 38.46 24.75
N ALA A 487 -29.18 38.00 24.16
CA ALA A 487 -29.16 36.77 23.35
C ALA A 487 -29.06 35.47 24.18
N LEU A 488 -28.64 35.55 25.46
CA LEU A 488 -28.33 34.39 26.29
C LEU A 488 -29.52 33.83 27.08
N GLU A 489 -30.62 34.57 27.24
CA GLU A 489 -31.83 34.08 27.93
C GLU A 489 -32.75 33.22 27.04
N ALA A 490 -32.51 33.16 25.72
CA ALA A 490 -33.38 32.46 24.78
C ALA A 490 -33.03 30.97 24.54
N SER A 491 -31.95 30.43 25.13
CA SER A 491 -31.57 29.03 24.94
C SER A 491 -30.91 28.38 26.16
N GLY A 492 -31.71 27.72 27.00
CA GLY A 492 -31.21 26.85 28.07
C GLY A 492 -32.24 25.80 28.51
N PRO A 493 -31.94 24.49 28.44
CA PRO A 493 -32.65 23.47 29.22
C PRO A 493 -32.18 23.50 30.69
N PRO A 494 -32.98 23.02 31.65
CA PRO A 494 -32.72 23.27 33.08
C PRO A 494 -31.58 22.40 33.62
N ALA A 495 -30.58 23.04 34.24
CA ALA A 495 -29.60 22.38 35.08
C ALA A 495 -30.12 22.28 36.54
N ALA A 496 -30.00 21.10 37.14
CA ALA A 496 -30.48 20.83 38.50
C ALA A 496 -29.64 21.55 39.57
N ALA A 497 -30.28 21.81 40.71
CA ALA A 497 -29.69 22.54 41.83
C ALA A 497 -28.57 21.79 42.55
N SER A 498 -27.53 22.54 42.94
CA SER A 498 -26.70 22.39 44.16
C SER A 498 -25.65 23.51 44.16
N ALA A 499 -25.23 24.17 45.23
CA ALA A 499 -25.74 24.44 46.58
C ALA A 499 -24.63 25.27 47.28
N SER A 500 -24.99 26.39 47.91
CA SER A 500 -24.33 27.01 49.10
C SER A 500 -22.90 27.61 49.06
N SER A 501 -22.73 28.62 49.95
CA SER A 501 -21.53 29.34 50.40
C SER A 501 -20.81 30.25 49.38
N SER A 502 -20.77 31.60 49.47
CA SER A 502 -20.86 32.63 50.52
C SER A 502 -19.54 33.02 51.22
N LEU A 503 -19.20 34.33 51.14
CA LEU A 503 -18.20 35.08 51.93
C LEU A 503 -16.72 34.74 51.66
N SER A 504 -15.75 35.64 51.88
CA SER A 504 -15.70 37.10 51.74
C SER A 504 -14.24 37.56 51.74
N VAL A 505 -14.01 38.76 51.21
CA VAL A 505 -12.71 39.48 51.18
C VAL A 505 -12.08 39.62 52.57
N ASN A 506 -10.75 39.43 52.70
CA ASN A 506 -9.92 40.36 53.48
C ASN A 506 -8.42 40.26 53.17
N ALA A 507 -7.70 41.37 53.37
CA ALA A 507 -6.28 41.51 53.13
C ALA A 507 -5.56 42.18 54.32
N SER A 508 -4.36 41.69 54.65
CA SER A 508 -3.30 42.32 55.48
C SER A 508 -2.13 41.32 55.53
N SER A 509 -0.89 41.63 55.13
CA SER A 509 0.11 42.65 55.57
C SER A 509 1.08 42.16 56.65
N GLY A 510 2.36 41.97 56.25
CA GLY A 510 3.56 41.90 57.09
C GLY A 510 3.91 40.52 57.71
N ALA A 511 5.16 40.21 58.06
CA ALA A 511 6.48 40.81 57.75
C ALA A 511 7.64 39.88 58.22
N VAL A 512 8.89 40.12 57.76
CA VAL A 512 10.19 39.57 58.29
C VAL A 512 10.39 38.04 58.12
N GLY A 513 11.32 37.55 57.29
CA GLY A 513 12.79 37.40 57.51
C GLY A 513 13.14 35.89 57.41
N THR A 514 14.31 35.38 57.01
CA THR A 514 15.68 35.91 56.79
C THR A 514 16.53 34.93 55.94
N THR A 515 17.58 35.43 55.25
CA THR A 515 18.84 34.74 54.82
C THR A 515 18.74 33.44 53.99
N SER A 516 19.28 33.34 52.76
CA SER A 516 20.72 33.42 52.43
C SER A 516 21.01 33.69 50.94
N GLU A 517 22.24 34.09 50.61
CA GLU A 517 22.72 34.60 49.30
C GLU A 517 24.14 34.02 48.96
N PRO A 518 24.83 34.37 47.85
CA PRO A 518 24.99 33.56 46.63
C PRO A 518 26.45 33.01 46.43
N PRO A 519 26.85 32.47 45.25
CA PRO A 519 27.19 33.25 44.04
C PRO A 519 26.53 32.68 42.74
N ALA A 520 26.21 33.40 41.66
CA ALA A 520 26.69 34.63 41.00
C ALA A 520 27.70 34.42 39.84
N GLU A 521 27.18 34.28 38.61
CA GLU A 521 27.68 34.79 37.29
C GLU A 521 26.68 34.30 36.18
N SER A 522 25.77 35.11 35.62
CA SER A 522 25.90 36.08 34.51
C SER A 522 26.40 35.44 33.19
N LYS A 523 25.74 35.50 32.01
CA LYS A 523 24.59 36.27 31.42
C LYS A 523 23.75 35.32 30.50
N ALA A 524 22.77 35.67 29.64
CA ALA A 524 22.26 36.93 29.07
C ALA A 524 20.77 36.85 28.64
N VAL A 525 20.05 37.96 28.84
CA VAL A 525 19.10 38.67 27.94
C VAL A 525 18.17 37.88 26.99
N ALA A 526 16.87 38.12 27.19
CA ALA A 526 15.72 37.63 26.42
C ALA A 526 15.58 38.18 24.99
N LYS A 527 14.89 37.42 24.12
CA LYS A 527 13.74 37.91 23.34
C LYS A 527 12.94 36.77 22.69
N ASP A 528 11.65 36.68 23.00
CA ASP A 528 10.70 35.90 22.18
C ASP A 528 10.44 36.63 20.84
N PRO A 529 10.33 35.90 19.72
CA PRO A 529 10.01 36.50 18.42
C PRO A 529 8.49 36.76 18.28
N PRO A 530 8.07 37.83 17.58
CA PRO A 530 6.67 38.09 17.29
C PRO A 530 6.16 37.21 16.14
N GLU A 531 4.89 36.81 16.24
CA GLU A 531 4.14 36.20 15.15
C GLU A 531 3.90 37.22 14.02
N THR A 532 4.19 36.84 12.77
CA THR A 532 3.89 37.65 11.57
C THR A 532 2.96 36.88 10.64
N GLU A 533 1.66 36.96 10.91
CA GLU A 533 0.60 36.49 10.00
C GLU A 533 0.21 37.58 8.99
N GLU A 534 1.03 37.85 7.97
CA GLU A 534 0.56 38.66 6.81
C GLU A 534 1.34 38.39 5.51
N ALA A 535 1.32 37.14 5.01
CA ALA A 535 1.91 36.79 3.70
C ALA A 535 1.28 35.57 2.98
N ALA A 536 0.16 35.03 3.46
CA ALA A 536 -0.40 33.76 2.96
C ALA A 536 -1.50 33.91 1.87
N SER A 537 -2.12 35.09 1.75
CA SER A 537 -3.37 35.28 0.99
C SER A 537 -3.25 35.13 -0.55
N THR A 538 -2.05 35.22 -1.12
CA THR A 538 -1.84 35.24 -2.58
C THR A 538 -1.32 33.94 -3.19
N LYS A 539 -1.13 32.87 -2.40
CA LYS A 539 -0.63 31.57 -2.90
C LYS A 539 -1.71 30.51 -3.12
N GLU A 540 -2.90 30.67 -2.55
CA GLU A 540 -4.00 29.70 -2.73
C GLU A 540 -4.69 29.86 -4.10
N ASP A 541 -4.83 31.08 -4.61
CA ASP A 541 -5.46 31.34 -5.91
C ASP A 541 -4.62 30.82 -7.09
N ASP A 542 -3.29 30.96 -7.05
CA ASP A 542 -2.38 30.39 -8.06
C ASP A 542 -2.41 28.85 -8.05
N ALA A 543 -2.55 28.22 -6.87
CA ALA A 543 -2.67 26.77 -6.73
C ALA A 543 -4.02 26.25 -7.26
N ALA A 544 -5.11 26.99 -7.05
CA ALA A 544 -6.41 26.68 -7.62
C ALA A 544 -6.42 26.80 -9.16
N ALA A 545 -5.83 27.86 -9.72
CA ALA A 545 -5.70 28.06 -11.16
C ALA A 545 -4.84 26.96 -11.83
N SER A 546 -3.70 26.61 -11.22
CA SER A 546 -2.84 25.50 -11.68
C SER A 546 -3.59 24.16 -11.68
N SER A 547 -4.41 23.91 -10.66
CA SER A 547 -5.21 22.69 -10.55
C SER A 547 -6.29 22.61 -11.65
N GLN A 548 -6.98 23.72 -11.95
CA GLN A 548 -7.97 23.78 -13.03
C GLN A 548 -7.34 23.59 -14.42
N SER A 549 -6.17 24.18 -14.69
CA SER A 549 -5.43 23.98 -15.94
C SER A 549 -5.11 22.49 -16.18
N ARG A 550 -4.67 21.80 -15.12
CA ARG A 550 -4.28 20.39 -15.18
C ARG A 550 -5.47 19.44 -15.35
N ILE A 551 -6.65 19.81 -14.84
CA ILE A 551 -7.91 19.09 -15.11
C ILE A 551 -8.31 19.23 -16.58
N ALA A 552 -8.26 20.45 -17.14
CA ALA A 552 -8.59 20.69 -18.55
C ALA A 552 -7.65 19.94 -19.53
N GLU A 553 -6.36 19.85 -19.22
CA GLU A 553 -5.39 19.04 -19.98
C GLU A 553 -5.73 17.54 -19.93
N LEU A 554 -6.12 17.01 -18.76
CA LEU A 554 -6.52 15.61 -18.62
C LEU A 554 -7.83 15.30 -19.35
N GLU A 555 -8.81 16.20 -19.33
CA GLU A 555 -10.06 16.06 -20.09
C GLU A 555 -9.80 16.07 -21.60
N ALA A 556 -8.93 16.95 -22.10
CA ALA A 556 -8.53 16.99 -23.50
C ALA A 556 -7.80 15.70 -23.93
N CYS A 557 -6.89 15.18 -23.09
CA CYS A 557 -6.21 13.91 -23.35
C CYS A 557 -7.17 12.72 -23.38
N ASN A 558 -8.12 12.66 -22.44
CA ASN A 558 -9.13 11.60 -22.37
C ASN A 558 -10.07 11.63 -23.60
N LYS A 559 -10.45 12.82 -24.06
CA LYS A 559 -11.21 12.98 -25.31
C LYS A 559 -10.41 12.49 -26.54
N ALA A 560 -9.13 12.83 -26.65
CA ALA A 560 -8.29 12.36 -27.75
C ALA A 560 -8.14 10.82 -27.76
N LEU A 561 -8.04 10.18 -26.59
CA LEU A 561 -8.04 8.72 -26.46
C LEU A 561 -9.38 8.09 -26.88
N GLN A 562 -10.51 8.73 -26.57
CA GLN A 562 -11.83 8.28 -27.04
C GLN A 562 -11.97 8.38 -28.56
N GLU A 563 -11.47 9.46 -29.17
CA GLU A 563 -11.44 9.62 -30.63
C GLU A 563 -10.53 8.57 -31.31
N GLN A 564 -9.37 8.26 -30.73
CA GLN A 564 -8.50 7.16 -31.20
C GLN A 564 -9.17 5.78 -31.10
N LEU A 565 -9.85 5.49 -29.99
CA LEU A 565 -10.59 4.23 -29.82
C LEU A 565 -11.73 4.09 -30.84
N ALA A 566 -12.48 5.17 -31.09
CA ALA A 566 -13.52 5.19 -32.13
C ALA A 566 -12.92 4.95 -33.53
N SER A 567 -11.78 5.57 -33.84
CA SER A 567 -11.08 5.37 -35.11
C SER A 567 -10.59 3.92 -35.30
N LEU A 568 -10.03 3.29 -34.25
CA LEU A 568 -9.61 1.89 -34.28
C LEU A 568 -10.80 0.92 -34.43
N GLN A 569 -11.91 1.18 -33.76
CA GLN A 569 -13.14 0.40 -33.93
C GLN A 569 -13.69 0.51 -35.36
N GLN A 570 -13.64 1.70 -35.96
CA GLN A 570 -14.05 1.91 -37.34
C GLN A 570 -13.11 1.21 -38.34
N GLU A 571 -11.79 1.19 -38.08
CA GLU A 571 -10.83 0.45 -38.90
C GLU A 571 -11.01 -1.09 -38.77
N GLN A 572 -11.30 -1.60 -37.58
CA GLN A 572 -11.64 -3.01 -37.38
C GLN A 572 -12.93 -3.39 -38.14
N ALA A 573 -13.95 -2.52 -38.11
CA ALA A 573 -15.20 -2.73 -38.84
C ALA A 573 -15.00 -2.75 -40.37
N THR A 574 -14.14 -1.88 -40.93
CA THR A 574 -13.85 -1.88 -42.38
C THR A 574 -12.96 -3.04 -42.79
N ARG A 575 -12.03 -3.51 -41.94
CA ARG A 575 -11.24 -4.72 -42.20
C ARG A 575 -12.05 -6.02 -42.16
N ALA A 576 -13.14 -6.07 -41.37
CA ALA A 576 -14.01 -7.24 -41.30
C ALA A 576 -15.00 -7.37 -42.49
N ALA A 577 -15.26 -6.29 -43.22
CA ALA A 577 -16.21 -6.27 -44.33
C ALA A 577 -15.85 -7.19 -45.53
N PRO A 578 -14.60 -7.19 -46.07
CA PRO A 578 -14.28 -7.96 -47.29
C PRO A 578 -14.20 -9.48 -47.10
N GLU A 579 -14.13 -10.01 -45.87
CA GLU A 579 -14.12 -11.47 -45.64
C GLU A 579 -15.51 -12.11 -45.78
N ALA A 580 -16.59 -11.33 -45.66
CA ALA A 580 -17.96 -11.82 -45.77
C ALA A 580 -18.40 -12.09 -47.24
N GLU A 581 -17.86 -11.36 -48.22
CA GLU A 581 -18.24 -11.53 -49.63
C GLU A 581 -17.53 -12.71 -50.33
N ASN A 582 -16.46 -13.25 -49.74
CA ASN A 582 -15.68 -14.35 -50.34
C ASN A 582 -16.15 -15.76 -49.92
N PHE A 583 -17.27 -15.86 -49.20
CA PHE A 583 -17.89 -17.13 -48.77
C PHE A 583 -19.19 -17.49 -49.53
N GLN A 584 -19.49 -16.79 -50.64
CA GLN A 584 -20.61 -17.09 -51.53
C GLN A 584 -20.20 -17.15 -53.02
N THR A 585 -19.35 -18.13 -53.35
CA THR A 585 -19.13 -18.62 -54.73
C THR A 585 -18.90 -20.11 -54.77
#